data_AF-A0A8S9PTN7-F1
#
_entry.id   AF-A0A8S9PTN7-F1
#
_cell.length_a   1.000
_cell.length_b   1.000
_cell.length_c   1.000
_cell.angle_alpha   90.00
_cell.angle_beta   90.00
_cell.angle_gamma   90.00
#
_symmetry.space_group_name_H-M   'P 1'
#
loop_
_entity.id
_entity.type
_entity.pdbx_description
1 polymer ?
#
loop_
_entity_poly.entity_id
_entity_poly.type
_entity_poly.pdbx_seq_one_letter_code
_entity_poly.pdbx_strand_id
1 'polypeptide(L)'
;SIKSENASTAPVIDATMFLFVCFLLYLSGTYIFNLGNTWEKLQMAAQVIVAIENPLEIIMQSAKPYGQRAILKFARYTGANAIAGRHNPGIFTNQMQTSFSEPMLLILTDPRTGHQPIKEGALGNI
;
A
#
# COMPACT_ATOMS: atom_id res chain seq x y z
N SER A 1 32.68 -2.92 12.26
CA SER A 1 31.59 -3.89 11.94
C SER A 1 30.40 -3.55 12.79
N ILE A 2 29.42 -2.77 12.33
CA ILE A 2 28.43 -3.18 11.31
C ILE A 2 28.17 -2.02 10.32
N LYS A 3 28.11 -2.41 9.04
CA LYS A 3 27.92 -1.68 7.77
C LYS A 3 26.95 -0.48 7.88
N SER A 4 27.21 0.72 7.33
CA SER A 4 27.48 1.08 5.92
C SER A 4 26.42 0.57 4.93
N GLU A 5 25.16 0.95 5.12
CA GLU A 5 24.10 0.74 4.11
C GLU A 5 22.91 1.66 4.40
N ASN A 6 23.00 2.95 4.09
CA ASN A 6 21.83 3.86 4.00
C ASN A 6 22.09 5.02 3.01
N ALA A 7 22.92 4.77 2.00
CA ALA A 7 23.20 5.70 0.92
C ALA A 7 22.42 5.29 -0.35
N SER A 8 21.09 5.33 -0.32
CA SER A 8 20.27 5.28 -1.54
C SER A 8 18.81 5.76 -1.37
N THR A 9 18.41 6.26 -0.21
CA THR A 9 17.02 6.69 0.04
C THR A 9 16.75 8.14 -0.37
N ALA A 10 17.25 8.57 -1.53
CA ALA A 10 16.64 9.73 -2.18
C ALA A 10 15.20 9.31 -2.57
N PRO A 11 14.17 10.14 -2.32
CA PRO A 11 12.86 9.90 -2.90
C PRO A 11 12.99 10.11 -4.41
N VAL A 12 13.30 9.04 -5.15
CA VAL A 12 13.13 9.02 -6.61
C VAL A 12 11.63 9.05 -6.84
N ILE A 13 11.08 10.26 -7.02
CA ILE A 13 9.69 10.43 -7.39
C ILE A 13 9.55 9.96 -8.83
N ASP A 14 8.72 8.95 -9.01
CA ASP A 14 8.39 8.43 -10.33
C ASP A 14 7.67 9.51 -11.16
N ALA A 15 7.90 9.57 -12.47
CA ALA A 15 7.42 10.67 -13.31
C ALA A 15 5.89 10.85 -13.27
N THR A 16 5.16 9.77 -13.03
CA THR A 16 3.69 9.76 -12.85
C THR A 16 3.27 10.34 -11.49
N MET A 17 4.06 10.13 -10.44
CA MET A 17 3.82 10.69 -9.11
C MET A 17 4.14 12.19 -9.06
N PHE A 18 5.11 12.63 -9.87
CA PHE A 18 5.51 14.03 -10.00
C PHE A 18 4.36 14.91 -10.54
N LEU A 19 3.61 14.41 -11.51
CA LEU A 19 2.52 15.16 -12.15
C LEU A 19 1.32 15.42 -11.21
N PHE A 20 1.14 14.61 -10.16
CA PHE A 20 -0.13 14.59 -9.41
C PHE A 20 -0.05 15.23 -8.03
N VAL A 21 1.12 15.27 -7.37
CA VAL A 21 1.19 15.65 -5.96
C VAL A 21 2.30 16.63 -5.63
N CYS A 22 3.32 16.83 -6.47
CA CYS A 22 4.48 17.62 -6.05
C CYS A 22 4.50 19.04 -6.61
N PHE A 23 4.53 20.05 -5.74
CA PHE A 23 4.76 21.44 -6.11
C PHE A 23 6.21 21.81 -5.77
N LEU A 24 7.09 21.72 -6.78
CA LEU A 24 8.48 22.21 -6.81
C LEU A 24 9.52 21.54 -5.89
N LEU A 25 10.76 21.53 -6.40
CA LEU A 25 11.97 21.13 -5.70
C LEU A 25 12.40 22.30 -4.82
N TYR A 26 12.42 22.13 -3.49
CA TYR A 26 13.18 23.07 -2.66
C TYR A 26 14.66 22.98 -3.08
N LEU A 27 15.44 24.05 -2.91
CA LEU A 27 16.88 24.12 -3.22
C LEU A 27 17.72 22.95 -2.64
N SER A 28 17.13 22.13 -1.75
CA SER A 28 17.69 21.00 -1.02
C SER A 28 17.25 19.60 -1.52
N GLY A 29 16.61 19.47 -2.69
CA GLY A 29 16.24 18.14 -3.24
C GLY A 29 15.11 17.43 -2.48
N THR A 30 14.34 18.19 -1.71
CA THR A 30 13.13 17.72 -1.03
C THR A 30 11.89 18.08 -1.84
N TYR A 31 10.91 17.19 -1.80
CA TYR A 31 9.68 17.27 -2.57
C TYR A 31 8.51 17.57 -1.61
N ILE A 32 7.77 18.64 -1.89
CA ILE A 32 6.61 19.05 -1.09
C ILE A 32 5.33 18.57 -1.78
N PHE A 33 4.51 17.83 -1.03
CA PHE A 33 3.21 17.35 -1.48
C PHE A 33 2.13 18.42 -1.30
N ASN A 34 1.29 18.61 -2.33
CA ASN A 34 0.12 19.48 -2.26
C ASN A 34 -0.99 18.80 -1.43
N LEU A 35 -1.26 19.37 -0.26
CA LEU A 35 -2.26 18.85 0.67
C LEU A 35 -3.69 18.87 0.11
N GLY A 36 -4.04 19.85 -0.72
CA GLY A 36 -5.37 19.94 -1.35
C GLY A 36 -5.64 18.75 -2.26
N ASN A 37 -4.72 18.48 -3.18
CA ASN A 37 -4.84 17.34 -4.11
C ASN A 37 -4.78 15.99 -3.37
N THR A 38 -4.02 15.89 -2.26
CA THR A 38 -4.04 14.66 -1.46
C THR A 38 -5.37 14.44 -0.75
N TRP A 39 -6.02 15.50 -0.28
CA TRP A 39 -7.30 15.41 0.40
C TRP A 39 -8.40 14.89 -0.54
N GLU A 40 -8.46 15.40 -1.76
CA GLU A 40 -9.41 14.92 -2.78
C GLU A 40 -9.25 13.42 -3.06
N LYS A 41 -8.01 12.95 -3.18
CA LYS A 41 -7.72 11.51 -3.36
C LYS A 41 -8.13 10.67 -2.16
N LEU A 42 -7.90 11.17 -0.95
CA LEU A 42 -8.30 10.47 0.27
C LEU A 42 -9.82 10.33 0.36
N GLN A 43 -10.56 11.39 -0.01
CA GLN A 43 -12.02 11.37 -0.03
C GLN A 43 -12.56 10.36 -1.05
N MET A 44 -11.99 10.33 -2.26
CA MET A 44 -12.33 9.34 -3.28
C MET A 44 -12.03 7.90 -2.82
N ALA A 45 -10.86 7.66 -2.21
CA ALA A 45 -10.50 6.35 -1.69
C ALA A 45 -11.46 5.89 -0.58
N ALA A 46 -11.87 6.80 0.31
CA ALA A 46 -12.85 6.48 1.35
C ALA A 46 -14.21 6.07 0.76
N GLN A 47 -14.67 6.74 -0.31
CA GLN A 47 -15.91 6.35 -0.98
C GLN A 47 -15.85 4.95 -1.58
N VAL A 48 -14.72 4.58 -2.20
CA VAL A 48 -14.51 3.21 -2.73
C VAL A 48 -14.52 2.18 -1.61
N ILE A 49 -13.87 2.47 -0.48
CA ILE A 49 -13.84 1.57 0.67
C ILE A 49 -15.24 1.36 1.26
N VAL A 50 -16.03 2.43 1.38
CA VAL A 50 -17.40 2.37 1.93
C VAL A 50 -18.38 1.66 1.00
N ALA A 51 -18.12 1.65 -0.32
CA ALA A 51 -18.97 0.97 -1.29
C ALA A 51 -18.95 -0.56 -1.17
N ILE A 52 -17.98 -1.13 -0.43
CA ILE A 52 -17.86 -2.57 -0.21
C ILE A 52 -18.72 -2.96 1.00
N GLU A 53 -19.70 -3.83 0.78
CA GLU A 53 -20.63 -4.26 1.82
C GLU A 53 -19.97 -5.16 2.88
N ASN A 54 -19.09 -6.07 2.44
CA ASN A 54 -18.38 -6.99 3.32
C ASN A 54 -16.94 -6.52 3.58
N PRO A 55 -16.61 -6.00 4.78
CA PRO A 55 -15.26 -5.49 5.05
C PRO A 55 -14.20 -6.60 5.09
N LEU A 56 -14.59 -7.87 5.29
CA LEU A 56 -13.65 -8.99 5.37
C LEU A 56 -12.93 -9.27 4.03
N GLU A 57 -13.54 -8.86 2.92
CA GLU A 57 -13.00 -8.98 1.56
C GLU A 57 -11.99 -7.87 1.22
N ILE A 58 -11.79 -6.92 2.14
CA ILE A 58 -10.75 -5.90 2.04
C ILE A 58 -9.48 -6.43 2.72
N ILE A 59 -8.38 -6.47 1.96
CA ILE A 59 -7.07 -6.82 2.50
C ILE A 59 -6.17 -5.61 2.54
N MET A 60 -5.64 -5.35 3.72
CA MET A 60 -4.56 -4.38 3.92
C MET A 60 -3.22 -5.07 4.10
N GLN A 61 -2.20 -4.60 3.39
CA GLN A 61 -0.87 -5.19 3.45
C GLN A 61 0.28 -4.19 3.58
N SER A 62 1.21 -4.49 4.49
CA SER A 62 2.49 -3.78 4.62
C SER A 62 3.62 -4.75 4.96
N ALA A 63 4.63 -4.74 4.10
CA ALA A 63 5.92 -5.39 4.37
C ALA A 63 6.80 -4.56 5.32
N LYS A 64 6.66 -3.22 5.32
CA LYS A 64 7.52 -2.35 6.13
C LYS A 64 7.06 -2.29 7.59
N PRO A 65 8.01 -2.25 8.56
CA PRO A 65 7.68 -2.16 9.97
C PRO A 65 6.90 -0.88 10.31
N TYR A 66 7.15 0.22 9.61
CA TYR A 66 6.47 1.50 9.82
C TYR A 66 4.94 1.42 9.56
N GLY A 67 4.52 0.60 8.59
CA GLY A 67 3.11 0.48 8.19
C GLY A 67 2.33 -0.62 8.91
N GLN A 68 3.01 -1.60 9.52
CA GLN A 68 2.36 -2.78 10.13
C GLN A 68 1.37 -2.38 11.23
N ARG A 69 1.75 -1.46 12.12
CA ARG A 69 0.89 -1.02 13.21
C ARG A 69 -0.36 -0.29 12.70
N ALA A 70 -0.22 0.52 11.65
CA ALA A 70 -1.33 1.27 11.07
C ALA A 70 -2.38 0.32 10.49
N ILE A 71 -1.94 -0.69 9.75
CA ILE A 71 -2.82 -1.70 9.15
C ILE A 71 -3.54 -2.54 10.21
N LEU A 72 -2.82 -3.01 11.23
CA LEU A 72 -3.44 -3.78 12.31
C LEU A 72 -4.50 -2.96 13.07
N LYS A 73 -4.28 -1.65 13.24
CA LYS A 73 -5.30 -0.77 13.83
C LYS A 73 -6.47 -0.55 12.88
N PHE A 74 -6.21 -0.36 11.58
CA PHE A 74 -7.27 -0.19 10.60
C PHE A 74 -8.19 -1.41 10.58
N ALA A 75 -7.63 -2.61 10.45
CA ALA A 75 -8.37 -3.87 10.47
C ALA A 75 -9.25 -4.02 11.72
N ARG A 76 -8.76 -3.59 12.89
CA ARG A 76 -9.56 -3.62 14.13
C ARG A 76 -10.77 -2.66 14.11
N TYR A 77 -10.66 -1.53 13.43
CA TYR A 77 -11.74 -0.54 13.40
C TYR A 77 -12.75 -0.78 12.28
N THR A 78 -12.30 -1.31 11.15
CA THR A 78 -13.17 -1.58 9.99
C THR A 78 -13.65 -3.02 9.92
N GLY A 79 -13.01 -3.95 10.63
CA GLY A 79 -13.26 -5.39 10.50
C GLY A 79 -12.57 -6.00 9.27
N ALA A 80 -11.71 -5.25 8.58
CA ALA A 80 -10.99 -5.73 7.40
C ALA A 80 -9.88 -6.73 7.76
N ASN A 81 -9.43 -7.50 6.77
CA ASN A 81 -8.33 -8.43 6.95
C ASN A 81 -6.98 -7.72 6.76
N ALA A 82 -5.99 -8.06 7.58
CA ALA A 82 -4.69 -7.40 7.62
C ALA A 82 -3.55 -8.42 7.57
N ILE A 83 -2.68 -8.28 6.55
CA ILE A 83 -1.46 -9.05 6.42
C ILE A 83 -0.29 -8.15 6.82
N ALA A 84 0.13 -8.28 8.08
CA ALA A 84 1.30 -7.57 8.61
C ALA A 84 2.57 -8.39 8.35
N GLY A 85 3.57 -7.78 7.71
CA GLY A 85 4.86 -8.42 7.46
C GLY A 85 5.01 -8.91 6.02
N ARG A 86 5.85 -9.92 5.84
CA ARG A 86 6.23 -10.42 4.51
C ARG A 86 5.02 -11.05 3.83
N HIS A 87 4.76 -10.65 2.58
CA HIS A 87 3.81 -11.35 1.71
C HIS A 87 4.35 -12.74 1.38
N ASN A 88 3.55 -13.78 1.63
CA ASN A 88 3.87 -15.11 1.15
C ASN A 88 3.37 -15.22 -0.28
N PRO A 89 4.23 -15.62 -1.24
CA PRO A 89 3.80 -15.74 -2.62
C PRO A 89 2.71 -16.82 -2.75
N GLY A 90 1.69 -16.55 -3.56
CA GLY A 90 0.58 -17.46 -3.81
C GLY A 90 -0.63 -17.27 -2.90
N ILE A 91 -0.65 -16.26 -2.02
CA ILE A 91 -1.83 -15.95 -1.19
C ILE A 91 -3.06 -15.64 -2.05
N PHE A 92 -2.90 -14.92 -3.18
CA PHE A 92 -4.03 -14.57 -4.04
C PHE A 92 -4.23 -15.50 -5.24
N THR A 93 -3.25 -16.33 -5.58
CA THR A 93 -3.30 -17.17 -6.80
C THR A 93 -3.41 -18.66 -6.54
N ASN A 94 -2.95 -19.15 -5.37
CA ASN A 94 -2.93 -20.57 -5.07
C ASN A 94 -4.08 -20.97 -4.13
N GLN A 95 -5.16 -21.50 -4.70
CA GLN A 95 -6.33 -21.98 -3.97
C GLN A 95 -6.05 -23.16 -3.02
N MET A 96 -4.96 -23.91 -3.23
CA MET A 96 -4.60 -25.03 -2.34
C MET A 96 -3.89 -24.56 -1.06
N GLN A 97 -3.53 -23.29 -0.95
CA GLN A 97 -2.86 -22.75 0.23
C GLN A 97 -3.88 -22.51 1.35
N THR A 98 -3.53 -22.86 2.59
CA THR A 98 -4.40 -22.66 3.77
C THR A 98 -4.69 -21.19 4.09
N SER A 99 -3.83 -20.28 3.65
CA SER A 99 -3.99 -18.83 3.78
C SER A 99 -4.42 -18.17 2.47
N PHE A 100 -5.06 -18.92 1.57
CA PHE A 100 -5.65 -18.36 0.36
C PHE A 100 -6.77 -17.38 0.74
N SER A 101 -6.77 -16.22 0.11
CA SER A 101 -7.84 -15.24 0.26
C SER A 101 -8.00 -14.51 -1.05
N GLU A 102 -9.24 -14.33 -1.49
CA GLU A 102 -9.56 -13.61 -2.72
C GLU A 102 -10.25 -12.29 -2.33
N PRO A 103 -9.48 -11.19 -2.15
CA PRO A 103 -10.05 -9.91 -1.78
C PRO A 103 -10.70 -9.21 -2.98
N MET A 104 -11.76 -8.44 -2.73
CA MET A 104 -12.30 -7.50 -3.71
C MET A 104 -11.49 -6.21 -3.79
N LEU A 105 -10.79 -5.85 -2.70
CA LEU A 105 -9.99 -4.63 -2.63
C LEU A 105 -8.69 -4.90 -1.87
N LEU A 106 -7.57 -4.55 -2.51
CA LEU A 106 -6.24 -4.61 -1.94
C LEU A 106 -5.70 -3.20 -1.66
N ILE A 107 -5.35 -2.93 -0.41
CA ILE A 107 -4.71 -1.66 0.00
C ILE A 107 -3.28 -1.93 0.47
N LEU A 108 -2.33 -1.27 -0.17
CA LEU A 108 -0.90 -1.39 0.10
C LEU A 108 -0.33 -0.06 0.61
N THR A 109 0.53 -0.12 1.63
CA THR A 109 1.20 1.08 2.14
C THR A 109 2.32 1.59 1.23
N ASP A 110 2.97 0.67 0.50
CA ASP A 110 4.11 0.97 -0.36
C ASP A 110 4.16 0.00 -1.55
N PRO A 111 3.86 0.46 -2.78
CA PRO A 111 3.85 -0.42 -3.94
C PRO A 111 5.25 -0.92 -4.32
N ARG A 112 6.30 -0.15 -4.02
CA ARG A 112 7.69 -0.52 -4.34
C ARG A 112 8.15 -1.79 -3.62
N THR A 113 7.88 -1.85 -2.30
CA THR A 113 8.22 -3.04 -1.50
C THR A 113 7.14 -4.12 -1.61
N GLY A 114 5.90 -3.74 -1.91
CA GLY A 114 4.76 -4.63 -2.12
C GLY A 114 4.53 -5.02 -3.59
N HIS A 115 5.57 -5.15 -4.40
CA HIS A 115 5.39 -5.48 -5.83
C HIS A 115 4.83 -6.91 -6.04
N GLN A 116 5.11 -7.85 -5.14
CA GLN A 116 4.60 -9.22 -5.22
C GLN A 116 3.06 -9.28 -5.14
N PRO A 117 2.40 -8.70 -4.10
CA PRO A 117 0.94 -8.70 -4.04
C PRO A 117 0.30 -7.92 -5.18
N ILE A 118 0.96 -6.90 -5.75
CA ILE A 118 0.47 -6.20 -6.95
C ILE A 118 0.45 -7.13 -8.17
N LYS A 119 1.52 -7.91 -8.38
CA LYS A 119 1.58 -8.87 -9.49
C LYS A 119 0.53 -9.95 -9.34
N GLU A 120 0.33 -10.44 -8.12
CA GLU A 120 -0.68 -11.46 -7.84
C GLU A 120 -2.11 -10.89 -7.97
N GLY A 121 -2.34 -9.65 -7.51
CA GLY A 121 -3.61 -8.95 -7.69
C GLY A 121 -3.97 -8.76 -9.16
N ALA A 122 -3.00 -8.34 -9.97
CA ALA A 122 -3.18 -8.21 -11.42
C ALA A 122 -3.51 -9.54 -12.13
N LEU A 123 -3.05 -10.68 -11.58
CA LEU A 123 -3.39 -12.01 -12.10
C LEU A 123 -4.77 -12.49 -11.60
N GLY A 124 -5.15 -12.08 -10.40
CA GLY A 124 -6.43 -12.42 -9.76
C GLY A 124 -7.59 -11.48 -10.08
N ASN A 125 -7.39 -10.49 -10.98
CA ASN A 125 -8.37 -9.43 -11.29
C ASN A 125 -8.88 -8.68 -10.05
N ILE A 126 -7.94 -8.31 -9.17
CA ILE A 126 -8.16 -7.49 -7.97
C ILE A 126 -7.77 -6.04 -8.28
#